data_AF-A0A7R9QM36-F1
#
_entry.id   AF-A0A7R9QM36-F1
#
_cell.length_a   1.000
_cell.length_b   1.000
_cell.length_c   1.000
_cell.angle_alpha   90.00
_cell.angle_beta   90.00
_cell.angle_gamma   90.00
#
_symmetry.space_group_name_H-M   'P 1'
#
loop_
_entity.id
_entity.type
_entity.pdbx_description
1 polymer ?
#
loop_
_entity_poly.entity_id
_entity_poly.type
_entity_poly.pdbx_seq_one_letter_code
_entity_poly.pdbx_strand_id
1 'polypeptide(L)'
;MLLLDFSSSEPEIRPYDSSAFNSTSIREQTNYTMNGNIHPIDPNILTNQRHDPLTVEVRTLSTDHTVGSTLELECRVRGMYTTINWFFNSDTPLVSDNRHYRILHNNTLIVYDLTTNDSGDYRC
;
A
#
# COMPACT_ATOMS: atom_id res chain seq x y z
N MET A 1 -2.31 -3.04 -1.76
CA MET A 1 -2.91 -4.35 -1.46
C MET A 1 -2.66 -5.30 -2.62
N LEU A 2 -2.49 -6.59 -2.34
CA LEU A 2 -2.27 -7.66 -3.30
C LEU A 2 -2.93 -8.94 -2.77
N LEU A 3 -3.70 -9.63 -3.62
CA LEU A 3 -4.34 -10.90 -3.29
C LEU A 3 -3.53 -12.07 -3.87
N LEU A 4 -3.14 -13.02 -3.02
CA LEU A 4 -2.60 -14.32 -3.41
C LEU A 4 -3.70 -15.38 -3.32
N ASP A 5 -4.00 -16.06 -4.41
CA ASP A 5 -5.09 -17.04 -4.48
C ASP A 5 -4.58 -18.43 -4.86
N PHE A 6 -4.75 -19.42 -3.96
CA PHE A 6 -4.45 -20.85 -4.18
C PHE A 6 -5.71 -21.68 -4.46
N SER A 7 -6.87 -21.07 -4.69
CA SER A 7 -8.13 -21.80 -4.94
C SER A 7 -8.19 -22.48 -6.31
N SER A 8 -7.33 -22.08 -7.25
CA SER A 8 -7.16 -22.67 -8.59
C SER A 8 -5.93 -23.58 -8.68
N SER A 9 -5.87 -24.41 -9.73
CA SER A 9 -4.72 -25.27 -10.04
C SER A 9 -3.43 -24.50 -10.36
N GLU A 10 -3.55 -23.23 -10.70
CA GLU A 10 -2.46 -22.30 -10.92
C GLU A 10 -2.66 -21.11 -9.98
N PRO A 11 -1.71 -20.80 -9.08
CA PRO A 11 -1.87 -19.71 -8.14
C PRO A 11 -1.83 -18.37 -8.86
N GLU A 12 -2.79 -17.50 -8.55
CA GLU A 12 -2.89 -16.19 -9.18
C GLU A 12 -2.52 -15.08 -8.20
N ILE A 13 -1.79 -14.09 -8.70
CA ILE A 13 -1.51 -12.86 -7.96
C ILE A 13 -2.26 -11.69 -8.61
N ARG A 14 -3.09 -11.05 -7.81
CA ARG A 14 -3.95 -9.94 -8.24
C ARG A 14 -3.56 -8.66 -7.50
N PRO A 15 -2.81 -7.74 -8.13
CA PRO A 15 -2.58 -6.42 -7.57
C PRO A 15 -3.89 -5.67 -7.41
N TYR A 16 -4.00 -4.83 -6.37
CA TYR A 16 -5.16 -3.98 -6.20
C TYR A 16 -5.22 -2.89 -7.27
N ASP A 17 -6.34 -2.80 -7.97
CA ASP A 17 -6.60 -1.74 -8.96
C ASP A 17 -7.45 -0.61 -8.35
N SER A 18 -6.79 0.52 -8.05
CA SER A 18 -7.47 1.72 -7.56
C SER A 18 -8.43 2.37 -8.58
N SER A 19 -8.28 2.08 -9.87
CA SER A 19 -9.12 2.63 -10.93
C SER A 19 -10.48 1.94 -11.05
N ALA A 20 -10.64 0.77 -10.42
CA ALA A 20 -11.92 0.06 -10.33
C ALA A 20 -12.96 0.79 -9.45
N PHE A 21 -12.54 1.81 -8.69
CA PHE A 21 -13.43 2.68 -7.91
C PHE A 21 -13.70 4.00 -8.66
N ASN A 22 -14.77 4.05 -9.44
CA ASN A 22 -15.33 5.30 -9.93
C ASN A 22 -15.88 6.13 -8.74
N SER A 23 -15.17 7.18 -8.34
CA SER A 23 -15.62 8.10 -7.29
C SER A 23 -16.78 8.99 -7.79
N THR A 24 -18.02 8.52 -7.70
CA THR A 24 -19.20 9.39 -7.79
C THR A 24 -19.54 10.00 -6.43
N SER A 25 -18.65 10.83 -5.87
CA SER A 25 -19.02 11.83 -4.86
C SER A 25 -17.87 12.82 -4.58
N ILE A 26 -17.81 13.91 -5.33
CA ILE A 26 -17.26 15.17 -4.82
C ILE A 26 -18.26 16.27 -5.23
N ARG A 27 -19.23 16.54 -4.35
CA ARG A 27 -19.93 17.84 -4.36
C ARG A 27 -19.03 18.82 -3.62
N GLU A 28 -18.21 19.57 -4.34
CA GLU A 28 -17.54 20.74 -3.78
C GLU A 28 -18.59 21.82 -3.52
N GLN A 29 -19.01 21.97 -2.27
CA GLN A 29 -19.83 23.10 -1.86
C GLN A 29 -19.37 23.60 -0.50
N THR A 30 -18.35 24.46 -0.50
CA THR A 30 -17.99 25.27 0.66
C THR A 30 -18.28 26.73 0.35
N ASN A 31 -19.44 27.21 0.79
CA ASN A 31 -19.75 28.63 0.91
C ASN A 31 -19.46 29.06 2.35
N TYR A 32 -18.38 29.79 2.59
CA TYR A 32 -18.22 30.60 3.80
C TYR A 32 -17.53 31.91 3.45
N THR A 33 -18.26 33.03 3.63
CA THR A 33 -17.70 34.38 3.72
C THR A 33 -17.76 34.82 5.18
N MET A 34 -16.64 35.26 5.75
CA MET A 34 -16.67 36.15 6.90
C MET A 34 -15.61 37.25 6.74
N ASN A 35 -16.09 38.47 6.99
CA ASN A 35 -15.43 39.75 6.82
C ASN A 35 -14.23 39.93 7.76
N GLY A 36 -13.14 40.50 7.25
CA GLY A 36 -12.04 41.03 8.04
C GLY A 36 -10.81 41.31 7.18
N ASN A 37 -10.35 42.56 7.14
CA ASN A 37 -9.29 43.03 6.26
C ASN A 37 -7.99 42.21 6.37
N ILE A 38 -7.62 41.52 5.29
CA ILE A 38 -6.38 40.75 5.16
C ILE A 38 -5.47 41.53 4.21
N HIS A 39 -4.31 41.98 4.68
CA HIS A 39 -3.22 42.35 3.76
C HIS A 39 -2.90 41.11 2.92
N PRO A 40 -2.70 41.21 1.59
CA PRO A 40 -2.32 40.06 0.79
C PRO A 40 -0.99 39.49 1.31
N ILE A 41 -1.07 38.43 2.11
CA ILE A 41 0.06 37.52 2.24
C ILE A 41 0.15 36.90 0.86
N ASP A 42 1.23 37.19 0.13
CA ASP A 42 1.46 36.57 -1.16
C ASP A 42 1.33 35.04 -0.98
N PRO A 43 0.31 34.40 -1.58
CA PRO A 43 0.09 32.96 -1.40
C PRO A 43 1.27 32.13 -1.92
N ASN A 44 2.17 32.73 -2.72
CA ASN A 44 3.38 32.08 -3.19
C ASN A 44 4.46 31.90 -2.11
N ILE A 45 4.37 32.56 -0.95
CA ILE A 45 5.36 32.40 0.13
C ILE A 45 5.10 31.14 0.97
N LEU A 46 3.90 30.54 0.90
CA LEU A 46 3.53 29.38 1.72
C LEU A 46 3.35 28.06 0.95
N THR A 47 3.29 28.06 -0.39
CA THR A 47 2.88 26.84 -1.13
C THR A 47 3.83 26.37 -2.23
N ASN A 48 5.11 26.77 -2.22
CA ASN A 48 6.07 26.25 -3.22
C ASN A 48 6.74 24.92 -2.83
N GLN A 49 6.24 24.22 -1.82
CA GLN A 49 6.59 22.81 -1.59
C GLN A 49 5.44 21.93 -2.07
N ARG A 50 5.50 21.57 -3.35
CA ARG A 50 4.68 20.48 -3.88
C ARG A 50 5.22 19.18 -3.30
N HIS A 51 4.73 18.75 -2.14
CA HIS A 51 5.02 17.42 -1.63
C HIS A 51 4.36 16.40 -2.56
N ASP A 52 5.11 15.39 -2.98
CA ASP A 52 4.54 14.28 -3.74
C ASP A 52 3.40 13.64 -2.92
N PRO A 53 2.26 13.31 -3.55
CA PRO A 53 1.17 12.65 -2.86
C PRO A 53 1.67 11.31 -2.29
N LEU A 54 1.21 10.97 -1.08
CA LEU A 54 1.49 9.67 -0.49
C LEU A 54 0.78 8.59 -1.30
N THR A 55 1.53 7.76 -2.01
CA THR A 55 0.99 6.62 -2.77
C THR A 55 1.69 5.35 -2.36
N VAL A 56 0.93 4.28 -2.20
CA VAL A 56 1.44 2.95 -1.80
C VAL A 56 1.04 1.92 -2.83
N GLU A 57 2.00 1.10 -3.25
CA GLU A 57 1.83 0.04 -4.24
C GLU A 57 2.56 -1.22 -3.76
N VAL A 58 1.89 -2.37 -3.78
CA VAL A 58 2.50 -3.67 -3.46
C VAL A 58 2.88 -4.34 -4.78
N ARG A 59 4.13 -4.77 -4.92
CA ARG A 59 4.66 -5.44 -6.12
C ARG A 59 5.24 -6.80 -5.77
N THR A 60 5.09 -7.77 -6.66
CA THR A 60 5.82 -9.04 -6.58
C THR A 60 7.22 -8.87 -7.15
N LEU A 61 8.20 -9.44 -6.45
CA LEU A 61 9.57 -9.57 -6.94
C LEU A 61 9.89 -11.00 -7.38
N SER A 62 9.29 -12.00 -6.74
CA SER A 62 9.43 -13.40 -7.16
C SER A 62 8.56 -13.70 -8.39
N THR A 63 8.95 -14.71 -9.16
CA THR A 63 8.22 -15.19 -10.35
C THR A 63 7.49 -16.51 -10.13
N ASP A 64 7.85 -17.23 -9.06
CA ASP A 64 7.23 -18.50 -8.68
C ASP A 64 6.42 -18.30 -7.39
N HIS A 65 5.15 -18.66 -7.46
CA HIS A 65 4.16 -18.47 -6.41
C HIS A 65 3.49 -19.79 -6.03
N THR A 66 4.11 -20.92 -6.36
CA THR A 66 3.61 -22.26 -6.06
C THR A 66 3.85 -22.65 -4.60
N VAL A 67 3.12 -23.65 -4.13
CA VAL A 67 3.31 -24.20 -2.77
C VAL A 67 4.75 -24.71 -2.62
N GLY A 68 5.41 -24.31 -1.54
CA GLY A 68 6.81 -24.58 -1.24
C GLY A 68 7.79 -23.58 -1.86
N SER A 69 7.34 -22.64 -2.70
CA SER A 69 8.18 -21.55 -3.19
C SER A 69 8.35 -20.44 -2.15
N THR A 70 9.19 -19.45 -2.45
CA THR A 70 9.36 -18.24 -1.64
C THR A 70 8.70 -17.05 -2.35
N LEU A 71 7.81 -16.36 -1.65
CA LEU A 71 7.18 -15.12 -2.13
C LEU A 71 7.98 -13.90 -1.65
N GLU A 72 8.29 -13.00 -2.57
CA GLU A 72 8.90 -11.71 -2.25
C GLU A 72 7.97 -10.57 -2.70
N LEU A 73 7.57 -9.73 -1.74
CA LEU A 73 6.70 -8.57 -1.97
C LEU A 73 7.42 -7.27 -1.62
N GLU A 74 7.50 -6.34 -2.55
CA GLU A 74 8.00 -4.98 -2.34
C GLU A 74 6.85 -4.03 -2.01
N CYS A 75 7.04 -3.22 -0.96
CA CYS A 75 6.17 -2.08 -0.67
C CYS A 75 6.76 -0.80 -1.27
N ARG A 76 6.21 -0.35 -2.40
CA ARG A 76 6.64 0.88 -3.06
C ARG A 76 5.84 2.06 -2.53
N VAL A 77 6.49 2.92 -1.75
CA VAL A 77 5.91 4.15 -1.21
C VAL A 77 6.51 5.38 -1.89
N ARG A 78 5.67 6.31 -2.35
CA ARG A 78 6.07 7.65 -2.81
C ARG A 78 5.46 8.70 -1.88
N GLY A 79 6.11 9.87 -1.77
CA GLY A 79 5.76 10.88 -0.78
C GLY A 79 6.51 10.70 0.54
N MET A 80 6.19 11.51 1.55
CA MET A 80 6.81 11.44 2.87
C MET A 80 6.17 10.35 3.73
N TYR A 81 6.99 9.48 4.33
CA TYR A 81 6.56 8.42 5.26
C TYR A 81 7.59 8.24 6.39
N THR A 82 7.16 7.65 7.50
CA THR A 82 8.03 7.40 8.68
C THR A 82 8.30 5.91 8.88
N THR A 83 7.27 5.07 8.80
CA THR A 83 7.33 3.63 9.04
C THR A 83 6.43 2.91 8.07
N ILE A 84 6.84 1.72 7.62
CA ILE A 84 6.03 0.82 6.80
C ILE A 84 5.77 -0.44 7.62
N ASN A 85 4.52 -0.89 7.65
CA ASN A 85 4.11 -2.14 8.30
C ASN A 85 3.44 -3.02 7.25
N TRP A 86 3.68 -4.32 7.35
CA TRP A 86 2.97 -5.32 6.56
C TRP A 86 1.80 -5.88 7.35
N PHE A 87 0.76 -6.28 6.63
CA PHE A 87 -0.47 -6.86 7.17
C PHE A 87 -0.91 -8.01 6.28
N PHE A 88 -1.41 -9.09 6.88
CA PHE A 88 -1.96 -10.25 6.19
C PHE A 88 -3.32 -10.58 6.79
N ASN A 89 -4.37 -10.57 5.95
CA ASN A 89 -5.77 -10.90 6.29
C ASN A 89 -6.39 -10.18 7.50
N SER A 90 -5.69 -9.23 8.13
CA SER A 90 -6.09 -8.56 9.36
C SER A 90 -5.48 -7.16 9.44
N ASP A 91 -5.99 -6.32 10.34
CA ASP A 91 -5.42 -4.99 10.62
C ASP A 91 -4.33 -5.02 11.70
N THR A 92 -3.86 -6.20 12.08
CA THR A 92 -2.71 -6.36 12.98
C THR A 92 -1.43 -6.49 12.15
N PRO A 93 -0.37 -5.71 12.46
CA PRO A 93 0.89 -5.82 11.74
C PRO A 93 1.48 -7.22 11.83
N LEU A 94 1.95 -7.74 10.70
CA LEU A 94 2.80 -8.91 10.64
C LEU A 94 4.09 -8.64 11.43
N VAL A 95 4.47 -9.64 12.23
CA VAL A 95 5.73 -9.62 12.96
C VAL A 95 6.71 -10.53 12.24
N SER A 96 7.90 -10.01 11.95
CA SER A 96 8.98 -10.82 11.39
C SER A 96 9.43 -11.87 12.41
N ASP A 97 9.20 -13.14 12.12
CA ASP A 97 9.61 -14.27 12.97
C ASP A 97 10.91 -14.94 12.48
N ASN A 98 11.43 -14.49 11.33
CA ASN A 98 12.62 -15.03 10.65
C ASN A 98 12.52 -16.54 10.33
N ARG A 99 11.31 -17.10 10.32
CA ARG A 99 11.02 -18.48 9.95
C ARG A 99 10.09 -18.53 8.76
N HIS A 100 8.87 -18.02 8.93
CA HIS A 100 7.85 -17.98 7.88
C HIS A 100 7.78 -16.61 7.25
N TYR A 101 7.74 -15.56 8.08
CA TYR A 101 7.73 -14.17 7.64
C TYR A 101 9.04 -13.47 7.98
N ARG A 102 9.63 -12.81 6.98
CA ARG A 102 10.79 -11.96 7.17
C ARG A 102 10.58 -10.61 6.51
N ILE A 103 10.72 -9.54 7.29
CA ILE A 103 10.65 -8.17 6.78
C ILE A 103 12.07 -7.62 6.70
N LEU A 104 12.51 -7.25 5.50
CA LEU A 104 13.82 -6.68 5.25
C LEU A 104 13.87 -5.17 5.53
N HIS A 105 15.07 -4.62 5.66
CA HIS A 105 15.30 -3.17 5.91
C HIS A 105 14.75 -2.26 4.80
N ASN A 106 14.66 -2.76 3.57
CA ASN A 106 14.06 -2.04 2.44
C ASN A 106 12.52 -2.20 2.39
N ASN A 107 11.90 -2.75 3.44
CA ASN A 107 10.48 -3.02 3.57
C ASN A 107 9.95 -4.11 2.61
N THR A 108 10.82 -4.95 2.07
CA THR A 108 10.40 -6.18 1.36
C THR A 108 9.92 -7.22 2.37
N LEU A 109 8.72 -7.76 2.16
CA LEU A 109 8.23 -8.93 2.87
C LEU A 109 8.65 -10.19 2.11
N ILE A 110 9.26 -11.13 2.82
CA ILE A 110 9.54 -12.48 2.36
C ILE A 110 8.62 -13.44 3.11
N VAL A 111 7.94 -14.29 2.36
CA VAL A 111 7.18 -15.45 2.88
C VAL A 111 7.86 -16.71 2.40
N TYR A 112 8.41 -17.49 3.32
CA TYR A 112 9.08 -18.75 3.02
C TYR A 112 8.09 -19.90 2.93
N ASP A 113 8.46 -20.95 2.20
CA ASP A 113 7.73 -22.22 2.12
C ASP A 113 6.21 -22.07 1.96
N LEU A 114 5.79 -21.34 0.92
CA LEU A 114 4.39 -20.98 0.70
C LEU A 114 3.43 -22.17 0.88
N THR A 115 2.33 -21.92 1.56
CA THR A 115 1.26 -22.90 1.78
C THR A 115 -0.08 -22.34 1.31
N THR A 116 -1.09 -23.20 1.18
CA THR A 116 -2.46 -22.75 0.88
C THR A 116 -3.03 -21.83 1.97
N ASN A 117 -2.47 -21.82 3.18
CA ASN A 117 -2.87 -20.91 4.25
C ASN A 117 -2.31 -19.49 4.06
N ASP A 118 -1.35 -19.32 3.15
CA ASP A 118 -0.80 -18.02 2.78
C ASP A 118 -1.66 -17.30 1.73
N SER A 119 -2.76 -17.93 1.29
CA SER A 119 -3.79 -17.26 0.49
C SER A 119 -4.43 -16.11 1.26
N GLY A 120 -4.54 -14.98 0.58
CA GLY A 120 -5.23 -13.81 1.12
C GLY A 120 -4.62 -12.48 0.75
N ASP A 121 -5.04 -11.47 1.50
CA ASP A 121 -4.76 -10.06 1.22
C ASP A 121 -3.51 -9.59 1.96
N TYR A 122 -2.47 -9.30 1.18
CA TYR A 122 -1.24 -8.67 1.63
C TYR A 122 -1.36 -7.16 1.47
N ARG A 123 -1.16 -6.44 2.58
CA ARG A 123 -1.19 -4.98 2.60
C ARG A 123 0.09 -4.44 3.22
N CYS A 124 0.63 -3.44 2.56
CA CYS A 124 1.35 -2.33 3.15
C CYS A 124 0.60 -1.07 2.65
#